data_AF-A0A7G6ABV9-F1
#
_entry.id   AF-A0A7G6ABV9-F1
#
_cell.length_a   1.000
_cell.length_b   1.000
_cell.length_c   1.000
_cell.angle_alpha   90.00
_cell.angle_beta   90.00
_cell.angle_gamma   90.00
#
_symmetry.space_group_name_H-M   'P 1'
#
loop_
_entity.id
_entity.type
_entity.pdbx_description
1 polymer ?
#
loop_
_entity_poly.entity_id
_entity_poly.type
_entity_poly.pdbx_seq_one_letter_code
_entity_poly.pdbx_strand_id
1 'polypeptide(L)' 'MPKFSAYVSDHTKFIEELKSKTPGMEERQQEGRSLLWDKAPISLDEQERIKQSRLRQGAYPYQSKV' A
#
# COMPACT_ATOMS: atom_id res chain seq x y z
N MET A 1 2.80 -40.06 8.89
CA MET A 1 2.63 -38.60 8.70
C MET A 1 2.15 -38.37 7.26
N PRO A 2 0.98 -37.76 7.01
CA PRO A 2 0.52 -37.59 5.64
C PRO A 2 1.33 -36.49 4.95
N LYS A 3 1.76 -36.80 3.73
CA LYS A 3 2.53 -35.94 2.83
C LYS A 3 1.58 -34.89 2.27
N PHE A 4 1.78 -33.62 2.59
CA PHE A 4 1.05 -32.53 1.95
C PHE A 4 1.36 -32.58 0.45
N SER A 5 0.36 -32.92 -0.35
CA SER A 5 0.39 -32.68 -1.80
C SER A 5 0.60 -31.18 -1.98
N ALA A 6 1.66 -30.78 -2.69
CA ALA A 6 1.99 -29.39 -2.94
C ALA A 6 0.96 -28.80 -3.93
N TYR A 7 -0.27 -28.58 -3.45
CA TYR A 7 -1.30 -27.93 -4.23
C TYR A 7 -0.90 -26.49 -4.48
N VAL A 8 -0.89 -26.11 -5.76
CA VAL A 8 -0.70 -24.73 -6.23
C VAL A 8 -1.98 -24.30 -6.92
N SER A 9 -2.56 -23.18 -6.48
CA SER A 9 -3.80 -22.65 -7.04
C SER A 9 -3.61 -22.20 -8.49
N ASP A 10 -4.68 -22.21 -9.27
CA ASP A 10 -4.62 -21.74 -10.66
C ASP A 10 -4.27 -20.25 -10.76
N HIS A 11 -4.65 -19.46 -9.76
CA HIS A 11 -4.25 -18.04 -9.65
C HIS A 11 -2.73 -17.91 -9.49
N THR A 12 -2.12 -18.76 -8.66
CA THR A 12 -0.67 -18.76 -8.47
C THR A 12 0.05 -19.10 -9.76
N LYS A 13 -0.40 -20.16 -10.47
CA LYS A 13 0.16 -20.54 -11.78
C LYS A 13 0.03 -19.42 -12.81
N PHE A 14 -1.14 -18.76 -12.86
CA PHE A 14 -1.37 -17.62 -13.75
C PHE A 14 -0.41 -16.46 -13.48
N ILE A 15 -0.22 -16.09 -12.21
CA ILE A 15 0.68 -15.00 -11.83
C ILE A 15 2.13 -15.34 -12.18
N GLU A 16 2.56 -16.58 -11.95
CA GLU A 16 3.90 -17.05 -12.31
C GLU A 16 4.12 -17.00 -13.83
N GLU A 17 3.16 -17.48 -14.61
CA GLU A 17 3.21 -17.43 -16.06
C GLU A 17 3.27 -15.99 -16.57
N LEU A 18 2.44 -15.09 -16.03
CA LEU A 18 2.41 -13.67 -16.38
C LEU A 18 3.76 -12.99 -16.13
N LYS A 19 4.37 -13.24 -14.97
CA LYS A 19 5.70 -12.72 -14.62
C LYS A 19 6.78 -13.25 -15.56
N SER A 20 6.73 -14.56 -15.90
CA SER A 20 7.69 -15.17 -16.83
C SER A 20 7.63 -14.55 -18.24
N LYS A 21 6.42 -14.26 -18.71
CA LYS A 21 6.17 -13.61 -20.01
C LYS A 21 6.49 -12.12 -20.02
N THR A 22 6.62 -11.50 -18.85
CA THR A 22 6.80 -10.05 -18.70
C THR A 22 7.99 -9.72 -17.81
N PRO A 23 9.23 -9.91 -18.28
CA PRO A 23 10.43 -9.50 -17.55
C PRO A 23 10.36 -8.02 -17.11
N GLY A 24 10.82 -7.72 -15.90
CA GLY A 24 10.78 -6.35 -15.33
C GLY A 24 9.39 -5.86 -14.90
N MET A 25 8.36 -6.72 -14.87
CA MET A 25 7.03 -6.34 -14.37
C MET A 25 7.05 -5.92 -12.90
N GLU A 26 7.79 -6.63 -12.05
CA GLU A 26 7.83 -6.35 -10.61
C GLU A 26 8.47 -5.00 -10.29
N GLU A 27 9.55 -4.65 -11.00
CA GLU A 27 10.21 -3.35 -10.88
C GLU A 27 9.23 -2.22 -11.25
N ARG A 28 8.57 -2.32 -12.41
CA ARG A 28 7.55 -1.35 -12.82
C ARG A 28 6.36 -1.28 -11.87
N GLN A 29 5.97 -2.41 -11.26
CA GLN A 29 4.94 -2.43 -10.24
C GLN A 29 5.38 -1.66 -8.99
N GLN A 30 6.63 -1.86 -8.56
CA GLN A 30 7.21 -1.14 -7.43
C GLN A 30 7.35 0.36 -7.72
N GLU A 31 7.81 0.74 -8.91
CA GLU A 31 7.85 2.13 -9.37
C GLU A 31 6.45 2.76 -9.37
N GLY A 32 5.46 2.08 -9.96
CA GLY A 32 4.07 2.56 -10.00
C GLY A 32 3.46 2.73 -8.61
N ARG A 33 3.77 1.82 -7.67
CA ARG A 33 3.38 1.97 -6.26
C ARG A 33 4.09 3.15 -5.60
N SER A 34 5.37 3.36 -5.87
CA SER A 34 6.16 4.45 -5.27
C SER A 34 5.64 5.85 -5.61
N LEU A 35 4.96 6.00 -6.75
CA LEU A 35 4.42 7.28 -7.19
C LEU A 35 3.27 7.80 -6.32
N LEU A 36 2.34 6.92 -5.94
CA LEU A 36 1.06 7.35 -5.34
C LEU A 36 0.67 6.59 -4.05
N TRP A 37 1.34 5.48 -3.75
CA TRP A 37 0.93 4.57 -2.68
C TRP A 37 1.97 4.44 -1.58
N ASP A 38 3.23 4.18 -1.94
CA ASP A 38 4.27 4.00 -0.95
C ASP A 38 4.63 5.35 -0.32
N LYS A 39 4.43 5.46 0.99
CA LYS A 39 4.78 6.66 1.76
C LYS A 39 6.21 6.52 2.24
N ALA A 40 7.04 7.54 1.99
CA ALA A 40 8.38 7.59 2.55
C ALA A 40 8.32 7.66 4.09
N PRO A 41 9.33 7.11 4.80
CA PRO A 41 9.45 7.29 6.24
C PRO A 41 9.46 8.78 6.61
N ILE A 42 8.68 9.14 7.61
CA ILE A 42 8.62 10.52 8.14
C ILE A 42 9.55 10.59 9.36
N SER A 43 10.45 11.57 9.40
CA SER A 43 11.34 11.79 10.56
C SER A 43 10.53 12.10 11.83
N LEU A 44 11.12 11.85 13.00
CA LEU A 44 10.44 12.12 14.28
C LEU A 44 10.05 13.60 14.41
N ASP A 45 10.94 14.51 14.00
CA ASP A 45 10.67 15.96 14.03
C ASP A 45 9.51 16.35 13.11
N GLU A 46 9.43 15.78 11.91
CA GLU A 46 8.33 16.05 10.98
C GLU A 46 7.02 15.43 11.48
N GLN A 47 7.06 14.25 12.08
CA GLN A 47 5.89 13.66 12.74
C GLN A 47 5.36 14.57 13.85
N GLU A 48 6.25 15.16 14.65
CA GLU A 48 5.86 16.10 15.70
C GLU A 48 5.27 17.39 15.11
N ARG A 49 5.91 17.97 14.09
CA ARG A 49 5.40 19.16 13.39
C ARG A 49 4.01 18.93 12.79
N ILE A 50 3.76 17.76 12.19
CA ILE A 50 2.45 17.37 11.65
C ILE A 50 1.41 17.28 12.77
N LYS A 51 1.76 16.74 13.95
CA LYS A 51 0.84 16.71 15.09
C LYS A 51 0.51 18.11 15.59
N GLN A 52 1.51 18.98 15.69
CA GLN A 52 1.33 20.36 16.16
C GLN A 52 0.54 21.23 15.17
N SER A 53 0.64 20.96 13.87
CA SER A 53 -0.08 21.73 12.84
C SER A 53 -1.54 21.31 12.65
N ARG A 54 -2.00 20.22 13.27
CA ARG A 54 -3.37 19.71 13.12
C ARG A 54 -4.39 20.67 13.73
N LEU A 55 -5.28 21.21 12.89
CA LEU A 55 -6.48 21.90 13.35
C LEU A 55 -7.59 20.88 13.64
N ARG A 56 -8.18 20.93 14.84
CA ARG A 56 -9.34 20.11 15.19
C ARG A 56 -10.55 20.55 14.37
N GLN A 57 -10.99 19.69 13.45
CA GLN A 57 -12.23 19.87 12.71
C GLN A 57 -13.40 19.31 13.53
N GLY A 58 -14.55 20.01 13.51
CA GLY A 58 -15.78 19.48 14.08
C GLY A 58 -16.29 18.27 13.32
N ALA A 59 -17.11 17.42 13.97
CA ALA A 59 -17.70 16.23 13.32
C ALA A 59 -18.54 16.60 12.08
N TYR A 60 -19.14 17.79 12.10
CA TYR A 60 -19.90 18.35 11.00
C TYR A 60 -19.34 19.73 10.63
N PRO A 61 -18.36 19.82 9.70
CA PRO A 61 -17.69 21.07 9.35
C PRO A 61 -18.62 22.19 8.85
N TYR A 62 -19.78 21.81 8.32
CA TYR A 62 -20.79 22.72 7.76
C TYR A 62 -22.00 22.92 8.69
N GLN A 63 -22.00 22.35 9.89
CA GLN A 63 -23.09 22.59 10.83
C GLN A 63 -23.02 24.04 11.29
N SER A 64 -24.08 24.80 11.02
CA SER A 64 -24.24 26.15 11.56
C SER A 64 -24.26 26.08 13.08
N LYS A 65 -23.40 26.87 13.73
CA LYS A 65 -23.46 27.04 15.18
C LYS A 65 -24.79 27.72 15.50
N VAL A 66 -25.64 27.06 16.28
CA VAL A 66 -26.84 27.67 16.88
C VAL A 66 -26.39 28.60 18.00
#